data_AF-A0A0B6Y6P5-F1
#
_entry.id   AF-A0A0B6Y6P5-F1
#
_cell.length_a   1.000
_cell.length_b   1.000
_cell.length_c   1.000
_cell.angle_alpha   90.00
_cell.angle_beta   90.00
_cell.angle_gamma   90.00
#
_symmetry.space_group_name_H-M   'P 1'
#
loop_
_entity.id
_entity.type
_entity.pdbx_description
1 polymer ?
#
loop_
_entity_poly.entity_id
_entity_poly.type
_entity_poly.pdbx_seq_one_letter_code
_entity_poly.pdbx_strand_id
1 'polypeptide(L)' 'DITVQDALKRNYQCATIQLDFQLPERFDLSYFDDKSERHRPVMIHRAVLGSIERMTAILTESFGGKWPFWLSP' A
#
# COMPACT_ATOMS: atom_id res chain seq x y z
N ASP A 1 8.09 2.75 -4.87
CA ASP A 1 7.00 3.55 -4.26
C ASP A 1 6.20 4.29 -5.30
N ILE A 2 4.92 4.58 -5.01
CA ILE A 2 4.00 5.27 -5.93
C ILE A 2 3.67 6.64 -5.32
N THR A 3 3.90 7.67 -6.11
CA THR A 3 3.69 9.06 -5.74
C THR A 3 2.51 9.62 -6.52
N VAL A 4 1.66 10.38 -5.84
CA VAL A 4 0.56 11.13 -6.44
C VAL A 4 0.78 12.63 -6.20
N GLN A 5 0.21 13.43 -7.08
CA GLN A 5 0.26 14.88 -6.99
C GLN A 5 -1.10 15.41 -6.52
N ASP A 6 -1.09 16.35 -5.57
CA ASP A 6 -2.31 17.01 -5.10
C ASP A 6 -2.74 18.20 -5.98
N ALA A 7 -3.80 18.89 -5.57
CA ALA A 7 -4.32 20.08 -6.27
C ALA A 7 -3.31 21.25 -6.35
N LEU A 8 -2.36 21.31 -5.41
CA LEU A 8 -1.33 22.36 -5.32
C LEU A 8 0.01 21.95 -5.96
N LYS A 9 0.02 20.84 -6.71
CA LYS A 9 1.21 20.29 -7.38
C LYS A 9 2.30 19.75 -6.44
N ARG A 10 1.98 19.48 -5.18
CA ARG A 10 2.87 18.83 -4.21
C ARG A 10 2.82 17.31 -4.40
N ASN A 11 3.98 16.67 -4.25
CA ASN A 11 4.13 15.23 -4.44
C ASN A 11 4.04 14.49 -3.10
N TYR A 12 3.17 13.49 -3.01
CA TYR A 12 3.00 12.65 -1.83
C TYR A 12 3.12 11.17 -2.18
N GLN A 13 3.97 10.45 -1.45
CA GLN A 13 4.00 8.99 -1.51
C GLN A 13 2.73 8.42 -0.87
N CYS A 14 2.00 7.60 -1.61
CA CYS A 14 0.77 6.96 -1.13
C CYS A 14 0.90 5.45 -1.22
N ALA A 15 0.90 4.89 -2.43
CA ALA A 15 0.97 3.45 -2.59
C ALA A 15 2.40 2.93 -2.45
N THR A 16 2.56 1.71 -1.96
CA THR A 16 3.85 1.02 -1.91
C THR A 16 3.68 -0.46 -2.21
N ILE A 17 4.73 -1.03 -2.78
CA ILE A 17 4.93 -2.48 -2.96
C ILE A 17 6.36 -2.74 -2.53
N GLN A 18 6.53 -3.51 -1.47
CA GLN A 18 7.83 -3.77 -0.87
C GLN A 18 8.07 -5.28 -0.88
N LEU A 19 9.23 -5.68 -1.39
CA LEU A 19 9.66 -7.07 -1.42
C LEU A 19 10.52 -7.36 -0.19
N ASP A 20 10.14 -8.37 0.58
CA ASP A 20 10.75 -8.69 1.87
C ASP A 20 11.13 -10.17 1.98
N PHE A 21 12.43 -10.39 2.12
CA PHE A 21 13.04 -11.70 2.40
C PHE A 21 13.47 -11.86 3.87
N GLN A 22 13.50 -10.77 4.64
CA GLN A 22 14.09 -10.70 5.97
C GLN A 22 13.09 -11.09 7.07
N LEU A 23 11.86 -10.57 7.05
CA LEU A 23 10.85 -10.95 8.06
C LEU A 23 10.48 -12.44 7.99
N PRO A 24 10.30 -13.06 6.81
CA PRO A 24 10.10 -14.50 6.72
C PRO A 24 11.20 -15.32 7.40
N GLU A 25 12.45 -14.88 7.34
CA GLU A 25 13.57 -15.52 8.03
C GLU A 25 13.54 -15.29 9.54
N ARG A 26 13.32 -14.05 9.97
CA ARG A 26 13.29 -13.68 11.40
C ARG A 26 12.17 -14.35 12.18
N PHE A 27 11.04 -14.66 11.52
CA PHE A 27 9.91 -15.37 12.11
C PHE A 27 9.91 -16.89 11.84
N ASP A 28 10.98 -17.43 11.23
CA ASP A 28 11.09 -18.83 10.77
C ASP A 28 9.85 -19.34 9.99
N LEU A 29 9.35 -18.52 9.07
CA LEU A 29 8.24 -18.91 8.21
C LEU A 29 8.70 -19.95 7.19
N SER A 30 7.87 -20.96 6.95
CA SER A 30 8.12 -21.99 5.94
C SER A 30 6.84 -22.63 5.43
N TYR A 31 6.88 -23.13 4.21
CA TYR A 31 5.84 -23.96 3.60
C TYR A 31 6.46 -25.19 2.92
N PHE A 32 5.66 -26.20 2.62
CA PHE A 32 6.08 -27.33 1.80
C PHE A 32 5.60 -27.13 0.36
N ASP A 33 6.46 -27.41 -0.61
CA ASP A 33 6.08 -27.41 -2.02
C ASP A 33 5.40 -28.74 -2.44
N ASP A 34 5.10 -28.85 -3.73
CA ASP A 34 4.48 -30.05 -4.32
C ASP A 34 5.36 -31.31 -4.21
N LYS A 35 6.66 -31.16 -3.90
CA LYS A 35 7.62 -32.25 -3.69
C LYS A 35 7.86 -32.55 -2.21
N SER A 36 7.11 -31.91 -1.30
CA SER A 36 7.32 -32.00 0.15
C SER A 36 8.69 -31.47 0.61
N GLU A 37 9.30 -30.57 -0.15
CA GLU A 37 10.51 -29.84 0.24
C GLU A 37 10.13 -28.59 1.06
N ARG A 38 10.91 -28.28 2.10
CA ARG A 38 10.64 -27.13 2.97
C ARG A 38 11.26 -25.86 2.35
N HIS A 39 10.42 -24.88 2.03
CA HIS A 39 10.82 -23.59 1.47
C HIS A 39 10.43 -22.43 2.38
N ARG A 40 11.15 -21.32 2.27
CA ARG A 40 10.82 -20.06 2.94
C ARG A 40 10.01 -19.17 1.99
N PRO A 41 8.86 -18.64 2.42
CA PRO A 41 8.07 -17.75 1.58
C PRO A 41 8.78 -16.40 1.40
N VAL A 42 8.50 -15.75 0.29
CA VAL A 42 8.83 -14.33 0.06
C VAL A 42 7.60 -13.50 0.41
N MET A 43 7.78 -12.43 1.17
CA MET A 43 6.69 -11.58 1.60
C MET A 43 6.62 -10.31 0.74
N ILE A 44 5.41 -9.94 0.31
CA ILE A 44 5.16 -8.68 -0.41
C ILE A 44 4.25 -7.83 0.45
N HIS A 45 4.78 -6.71 0.96
CA HIS A 45 3.99 -5.71 1.68
C HIS A 45 3.39 -4.72 0.69
N ARG A 46 2.09 -4.44 0.80
CA ARG A 46 1.40 -3.52 -0.10
C ARG A 46 0.40 -2.62 0.60
N ALA A 47 0.38 -1.36 0.21
CA ALA A 47 -0.68 -0.41 0.50
C ALA A 47 -1.06 0.32 -0.79
N VAL A 48 -2.35 0.43 -1.10
CA VAL A 48 -2.83 1.11 -2.34
C VAL A 48 -3.12 2.58 -2.08
N LEU A 49 -3.83 2.90 -1.00
CA LEU A 49 -4.12 4.29 -0.65
C LEU A 49 -3.02 4.90 0.23
N GLY A 50 -2.05 4.10 0.68
CA GLY A 50 -1.20 4.47 1.81
C GLY A 50 -2.04 4.48 3.09
N SER A 51 -2.09 5.62 3.78
CA SER A 51 -3.02 5.82 4.88
C SER A 51 -4.32 6.45 4.39
N ILE A 52 -5.44 6.08 5.03
CA ILE A 52 -6.76 6.61 4.68
C ILE A 52 -6.79 8.12 4.90
N GLU A 53 -6.20 8.60 5.99
CA GLU A 53 -6.16 10.02 6.36
C GLU A 53 -5.45 10.87 5.30
N ARG A 54 -4.31 10.37 4.77
CA ARG A 54 -3.57 11.06 3.71
C ARG A 54 -4.37 11.08 2.42
N MET A 55 -4.96 9.94 2.05
CA MET A 55 -5.80 9.87 0.86
C MET A 55 -7.01 10.79 0.95
N THR A 56 -7.70 10.81 2.09
CA THR A 56 -8.83 11.73 2.34
C THR A 56 -8.39 13.19 2.24
N ALA A 57 -7.23 13.57 2.79
CA ALA A 57 -6.72 14.93 2.66
C ALA A 57 -6.46 15.32 1.19
N ILE A 58 -5.77 14.46 0.43
CA ILE A 58 -5.48 14.68 -0.99
C ILE A 58 -6.78 14.79 -1.81
N LEU A 59 -7.75 13.89 -1.58
CA LEU A 59 -9.04 13.94 -2.27
C LEU A 59 -9.86 15.18 -1.89
N THR A 60 -9.85 15.60 -0.62
CA THR A 60 -10.55 16.80 -0.15
C THR A 60 -10.05 18.04 -0.90
N GLU A 61 -8.72 18.21 -1.00
CA GLU A 61 -8.11 19.31 -1.74
C GLU A 61 -8.39 19.20 -3.25
N SER A 62 -8.31 18.00 -3.81
CA SER A 62 -8.52 17.75 -5.26
C SER A 62 -9.95 18.02 -5.71
N PHE A 63 -10.94 17.70 -4.88
CA PHE A 63 -12.36 17.96 -5.16
C PHE A 63 -12.86 19.32 -4.66
N GLY A 64 -12.05 20.06 -3.89
CA GLY A 64 -12.48 21.30 -3.25
C GLY A 64 -13.73 21.13 -2.37
N GLY A 65 -13.85 19.97 -1.71
CA GLY A 65 -15.02 19.59 -0.89
C GLY A 65 -16.26 19.12 -1.66
N LYS A 66 -16.24 19.07 -3.00
CA LYS A 66 -17.34 18.56 -3.84
C LYS A 66 -17.21 17.05 -4.05
N TRP A 67 -17.58 16.28 -3.05
CA TRP A 67 -17.46 14.82 -3.07
C TRP A 67 -18.31 14.17 -4.18
N PRO A 68 -17.82 13.10 -4.83
CA PRO A 68 -18.66 12.28 -5.69
C PRO A 68 -19.78 11.65 -4.86
N PHE A 69 -20.95 11.42 -5.48
CA PHE A 69 -22.16 10.95 -4.79
C PHE A 69 -21.95 9.78 -3.82
N TRP A 70 -21.10 8.81 -4.19
CA TRP A 70 -20.84 7.60 -3.38
C TRP A 70 -19.92 7.84 -2.17
N LEU A 71 -19.25 8.99 -2.09
CA LEU A 71 -18.32 9.36 -1.02
C LEU A 71 -18.81 10.58 -0.21
N SER A 72 -19.87 11.26 -0.68
CA SER A 72 -20.52 12.30 0.11
C SER A 72 -21.09 11.68 1.38
N PRO A 73 -20.88 12.29 2.57
CA PRO A 73 -21.60 11.91 3.78
C PRO A 73 -23.12 12.09 3.58
#